data_AF-A0A8J3SR65-F1
#
_entry.id   AF-A0A8J3SR65-F1
#
_cell.length_a   1.000
_cell.length_b   1.000
_cell.length_c   1.000
_cell.angle_alpha   90.00
_cell.angle_beta   90.00
_cell.angle_gamma   90.00
#
_symmetry.space_group_name_H-M   'P 1'
#
loop_
_entity.id
_entity.type
_entity.pdbx_description
1 polymer ?
#
loop_
_entity_poly.entity_id
_entity_poly.type
_entity_poly.pdbx_seq_one_letter_code
_entity_poly.pdbx_strand_id
1 'polypeptide(L)'
;MNGSGRRGNAHPATGRVAAGTAAIAVVASCTSGTAAPPGETARTPPAASAVSTAPVPAGLGGLVDRARVTVIARRLPGDSLLRVMALGPDGTVLGQADPPETGGPGRPRGSVWQVPPDGRTARLLVRDAGDPAYMWRMAAGGTGRLWPAGEHLRCLDPRGAGPVRTLPGWTGRELFFADRDLIAWEARGRRPAVSRGCAERAVPLPVRGSLVAFSQPHAFVRDGDGLTRVDARTGESTAIRDVPASAEVFAAAPGTLAFADRTALHIVDLRTGERRPVALGLPHRNDPLFTARLTAGTRLVVHSLHHQDLDLAESLVHDPRTGTSTLLPAEAWAAGDRLLWRDGEVYLLARVHP
;
A
#
# COMPACT_ATOMS: atom_id res chain seq x y z
N MET A 1 -30.15 -49.47 -44.40
CA MET A 1 -29.52 -50.66 -43.79
C MET A 1 -28.48 -50.19 -42.78
N ASN A 2 -28.65 -50.62 -41.51
CA ASN A 2 -27.72 -50.70 -40.37
C ASN A 2 -26.80 -49.49 -40.07
N GLY A 3 -26.72 -48.89 -38.88
CA GLY A 3 -27.10 -49.30 -37.53
C GLY A 3 -25.94 -48.99 -36.56
N SER A 4 -26.27 -48.64 -35.30
CA SER A 4 -25.39 -48.40 -34.13
C SER A 4 -24.78 -46.99 -34.02
N GLY A 5 -24.90 -46.21 -32.93
CA GLY A 5 -25.35 -46.50 -31.58
C GLY A 5 -24.30 -46.01 -30.57
N ARG A 6 -24.54 -44.89 -29.88
CA ARG A 6 -23.85 -44.60 -28.61
C ARG A 6 -24.70 -43.71 -27.70
N ARG A 7 -25.07 -44.28 -26.55
CA ARG A 7 -25.70 -43.65 -25.39
C ARG A 7 -24.64 -43.19 -24.40
N GLY A 8 -25.04 -42.23 -23.56
CA GLY A 8 -24.51 -42.01 -22.21
C GLY A 8 -24.39 -40.51 -21.90
N ASN A 9 -24.77 -39.98 -20.74
CA ASN A 9 -25.51 -40.46 -19.58
C ASN A 9 -26.07 -39.20 -18.91
N ALA A 10 -27.34 -39.22 -18.52
CA ALA A 10 -27.95 -38.18 -17.70
C ALA A 10 -27.58 -38.43 -16.23
N HIS A 11 -27.12 -37.40 -15.52
CA HIS A 11 -27.00 -37.44 -14.05
C HIS A 11 -28.25 -36.81 -13.40
N PRO A 12 -28.77 -37.43 -12.33
CA PRO A 12 -30.04 -37.06 -11.73
C PRO A 12 -29.93 -35.87 -10.76
N ALA A 13 -31.05 -35.14 -10.67
CA ALA A 13 -31.33 -34.15 -9.66
C ALA A 13 -31.36 -34.78 -8.26
N THR A 14 -30.62 -34.20 -7.32
CA THR A 14 -30.73 -34.50 -5.89
C THR A 14 -31.68 -33.52 -5.22
N GLY A 15 -32.65 -34.10 -4.53
CA GLY A 15 -33.78 -33.43 -3.92
C GLY A 15 -33.46 -32.69 -2.62
N ARG A 16 -34.36 -31.77 -2.32
CA ARG A 16 -34.50 -31.11 -1.02
C ARG A 16 -34.95 -32.11 0.03
N VAL A 17 -34.27 -32.14 1.17
CA VAL A 17 -34.78 -32.73 2.41
C VAL A 17 -34.97 -31.58 3.40
N ALA A 18 -36.21 -31.46 3.87
CA ALA A 18 -36.57 -30.67 5.04
C ALA A 18 -36.26 -31.48 6.30
N ALA A 19 -35.71 -30.84 7.32
CA ALA A 19 -35.68 -31.37 8.68
C ALA A 19 -36.02 -30.23 9.64
N GLY A 20 -37.05 -30.47 10.47
CA GLY A 20 -37.57 -29.53 11.45
C GLY A 20 -36.80 -29.51 12.76
N THR A 21 -37.03 -28.40 13.48
CA THR A 21 -37.11 -28.21 14.93
C THR A 21 -36.43 -29.20 15.88
N ALA A 22 -35.54 -28.65 16.71
CA ALA A 22 -35.54 -28.90 18.15
C ALA A 22 -35.14 -27.61 18.89
N ALA A 23 -36.01 -27.17 19.80
CA ALA A 23 -35.74 -26.13 20.77
C ALA A 23 -35.04 -26.74 21.99
N ILE A 24 -34.02 -26.07 22.51
CA ILE A 24 -33.58 -26.22 23.90
C ILE A 24 -33.42 -24.82 24.47
N ALA A 25 -34.31 -24.49 25.41
CA ALA A 25 -34.19 -23.34 26.28
C ALA A 25 -33.17 -23.69 27.37
N VAL A 26 -32.16 -22.84 27.57
CA VAL A 26 -31.36 -22.80 28.79
C VAL A 26 -31.58 -21.43 29.42
N VAL A 27 -32.33 -21.44 30.52
CA VAL A 27 -32.47 -20.30 31.43
C VAL A 27 -31.25 -20.35 32.36
N ALA A 28 -30.41 -19.32 32.28
CA ALA A 28 -29.40 -19.06 33.30
C ALA A 28 -29.48 -17.58 33.68
N SER A 29 -30.21 -17.33 34.77
CA SER A 29 -30.26 -16.05 35.47
C SER A 29 -29.13 -16.02 36.48
N CYS A 30 -28.10 -15.19 36.28
CA CYS A 30 -27.15 -14.81 37.32
C CYS A 30 -26.79 -13.32 37.15
N THR A 31 -27.43 -12.51 38.00
CA THR A 31 -26.91 -11.31 38.69
C THR A 31 -25.94 -10.38 37.98
N SER A 32 -26.43 -9.17 37.73
CA SER A 32 -25.68 -7.92 37.52
C SER A 32 -24.64 -7.69 38.62
N GLY A 33 -23.36 -7.74 38.24
CA GLY A 33 -22.24 -7.25 39.04
C GLY A 33 -21.36 -6.36 38.17
N THR A 34 -21.66 -5.06 38.15
CA THR A 34 -20.86 -4.06 37.42
C THR A 34 -19.59 -3.77 38.22
N ALA A 35 -18.57 -4.62 38.08
CA ALA A 35 -17.22 -4.30 38.52
C ALA A 35 -16.56 -3.44 37.44
N ALA A 36 -16.42 -2.14 37.71
CA ALA A 36 -15.57 -1.27 36.90
C ALA A 36 -14.13 -1.82 36.94
N PRO A 37 -13.46 -2.03 35.78
CA PRO A 37 -12.05 -2.35 35.81
C PRO A 37 -11.28 -1.16 36.43
N PRO A 38 -10.24 -1.43 37.24
CA PRO A 38 -9.39 -0.37 37.76
C PRO A 38 -8.83 0.43 36.59
N GLY A 39 -8.94 1.75 36.69
CA GLY A 39 -8.45 2.69 35.70
C GLY A 39 -6.99 2.40 35.40
N GLU A 40 -6.75 1.82 34.22
CA GLU A 40 -5.44 1.73 33.62
C GLU A 40 -5.00 3.18 33.37
N THR A 41 -4.19 3.72 34.28
CA THR A 41 -3.48 4.99 34.08
C THR A 41 -2.64 4.81 32.82
N ALA A 42 -3.19 5.26 31.69
CA ALA A 42 -2.49 5.37 30.43
C ALA A 42 -1.26 6.26 30.69
N ARG A 43 -0.11 5.63 30.93
CA ARG A 43 1.18 6.32 30.93
C ARG A 43 1.28 6.98 29.58
N THR A 44 1.20 8.31 29.57
CA THR A 44 1.49 9.13 28.40
C THR A 44 2.88 8.71 27.92
N PRO A 45 3.03 8.16 26.70
CA PRO A 45 4.34 7.83 26.19
C PRO A 45 5.19 9.12 26.17
N PRO A 46 6.49 9.03 26.49
CA PRO A 46 7.36 10.19 26.45
C PRO A 46 7.27 10.84 25.06
N ALA A 47 7.10 12.16 25.05
CA ALA A 47 7.06 12.92 23.81
C ALA A 47 8.33 12.65 23.00
N ALA A 48 8.16 12.30 21.72
CA ALA A 48 9.27 12.11 20.80
C ALA A 48 10.12 13.38 20.78
N SER A 49 11.31 13.30 21.37
CA SER A 49 12.33 14.33 21.23
C SER A 49 12.92 14.22 19.83
N ALA A 50 13.03 15.34 19.12
CA ALA A 50 13.76 15.38 17.86
C ALA A 50 15.22 14.97 18.14
N VAL A 51 15.57 13.74 17.81
CA VAL A 51 16.96 13.26 17.93
C VAL A 51 17.73 13.86 16.76
N SER A 52 18.42 14.97 17.03
CA SER A 52 19.24 15.72 16.06
C SER A 52 20.47 14.94 15.52
N THR A 53 20.60 13.64 15.83
CA THR A 53 21.79 12.83 15.53
C THR A 53 21.48 11.47 14.91
N ALA A 54 20.25 11.25 14.41
CA ALA A 54 19.95 9.99 13.73
C ALA A 54 20.93 9.80 12.55
N PRO A 55 21.61 8.64 12.45
CA PRO A 55 22.63 8.43 11.44
C PRO A 55 21.98 8.45 10.05
N VAL A 56 22.40 9.38 9.20
CA VAL A 56 21.99 9.43 7.80
C VAL A 56 22.95 8.56 7.00
N PRO A 57 22.47 7.49 6.34
CA PRO A 57 23.29 6.61 5.51
C PRO A 57 24.18 7.39 4.52
N ALA A 58 25.39 6.88 4.30
CA ALA A 58 26.27 7.41 3.27
C ALA A 58 25.55 7.40 1.91
N GLY A 59 25.63 8.50 1.15
CA GLY A 59 24.91 8.67 -0.12
C GLY A 59 23.60 9.46 -0.01
N LEU A 60 22.91 9.44 1.13
CA LEU A 60 21.69 10.26 1.33
C LEU A 60 22.00 11.71 1.74
N GLY A 61 23.23 11.99 2.17
CA GLY A 61 23.58 13.26 2.81
C GLY A 61 23.36 14.53 1.99
N GLY A 62 23.55 14.46 0.67
CA GLY A 62 23.25 15.57 -0.24
C GLY A 62 21.82 15.57 -0.78
N LEU A 63 21.04 14.53 -0.47
CA LEU A 63 19.68 14.36 -0.97
C LEU A 63 18.63 14.80 0.04
N VAL A 64 18.89 14.69 1.34
CA VAL A 64 17.90 14.96 2.39
C VAL A 64 18.33 16.09 3.34
N ASP A 65 17.33 16.83 3.84
CA ASP A 65 17.50 17.82 4.90
C ASP A 65 17.78 17.14 6.24
N ARG A 66 19.08 16.96 6.53
CA ARG A 66 19.57 16.29 7.74
C ARG A 66 19.11 16.98 9.04
N ALA A 67 18.91 18.30 9.01
CA ALA A 67 18.52 19.05 10.19
C ALA A 67 17.05 18.82 10.58
N ARG A 68 16.27 18.18 9.71
CA ARG A 68 14.82 17.96 9.87
C ARG A 68 14.41 16.50 9.72
N VAL A 69 15.29 15.59 10.13
CA VAL A 69 14.94 14.16 10.21
C VAL A 69 14.05 13.94 11.43
N THR A 70 12.86 13.41 11.20
CA THR A 70 11.94 12.97 12.25
C THR A 70 12.17 11.49 12.52
N VAL A 71 12.32 11.12 13.80
CA VAL A 71 12.35 9.72 14.23
C VAL A 71 10.94 9.23 14.52
N ILE A 72 10.58 8.09 13.96
CA ILE A 72 9.32 7.38 14.18
C ILE A 72 9.64 6.06 14.87
N ALA A 73 9.16 5.90 16.10
CA ALA A 73 9.32 4.63 16.81
C ALA A 73 8.63 3.50 16.04
N ARG A 74 9.32 2.38 15.87
CA ARG A 74 8.72 1.19 15.28
C ARG A 74 7.83 0.46 16.29
N ARG A 75 8.18 0.48 17.57
CA ARG A 75 7.33 -0.12 18.61
C ARG A 75 6.06 0.69 18.80
N LEU A 76 4.93 0.02 18.65
CA LEU A 76 3.59 0.55 18.89
C LEU A 76 3.17 0.28 20.34
N PRO A 77 2.12 0.97 20.85
CA PRO A 77 1.50 0.58 22.10
C PRO A 77 1.11 -0.91 22.10
N GLY A 78 1.48 -1.63 23.16
CA GLY A 78 1.30 -3.10 23.24
C GLY A 78 2.42 -3.91 22.58
N ASP A 79 3.62 -3.33 22.43
CA ASP A 79 4.86 -3.98 21.99
C ASP A 79 4.86 -4.61 20.59
N SER A 80 3.81 -4.36 19.79
CA SER A 80 3.78 -4.75 18.38
C SER A 80 4.72 -3.87 17.55
N LEU A 81 5.21 -4.40 16.44
CA LEU A 81 6.09 -3.65 15.53
C LEU A 81 5.28 -3.00 14.41
N LEU A 82 5.53 -1.73 14.15
CA LEU A 82 5.02 -1.01 13.00
C LEU A 82 5.74 -1.49 11.74
N ARG A 83 5.01 -2.12 10.85
CA ARG A 83 5.44 -2.37 9.47
C ARG A 83 4.82 -1.33 8.56
N VAL A 84 5.66 -0.50 7.95
CA VAL A 84 5.15 0.56 7.08
C VAL A 84 4.57 -0.02 5.80
N MET A 85 3.43 0.53 5.41
CA MET A 85 2.69 0.10 4.24
C MET A 85 2.58 1.22 3.21
N ALA A 86 2.50 2.47 3.66
CA ALA A 86 2.41 3.63 2.79
C ALA A 86 3.01 4.89 3.43
N LEU A 87 3.51 5.77 2.56
CA LEU A 87 3.96 7.12 2.89
C LEU A 87 3.15 8.12 2.07
N GLY A 88 2.56 9.11 2.74
CA GLY A 88 1.88 10.23 2.10
C GLY A 88 2.84 11.36 1.73
N PRO A 89 2.50 12.19 0.73
CA PRO A 89 3.30 13.36 0.36
C PRO A 89 3.33 14.43 1.44
N ASP A 90 2.41 14.39 2.42
CA ASP A 90 2.42 15.22 3.61
C ASP A 90 3.45 14.75 4.67
N GLY A 91 3.99 13.53 4.53
CA GLY A 91 4.86 12.86 5.49
C GLY A 91 4.12 11.95 6.46
N THR A 92 2.81 11.78 6.30
CA THR A 92 2.06 10.81 7.08
C THR A 92 2.55 9.40 6.73
N VAL A 93 2.79 8.59 7.76
CA VAL A 93 3.07 7.16 7.60
C VAL A 93 1.83 6.37 7.97
N LEU A 94 1.49 5.39 7.14
CA LEU A 94 0.53 4.35 7.47
C LEU A 94 1.27 3.02 7.58
N GLY A 95 0.97 2.26 8.61
CA GLY A 95 1.53 0.94 8.78
C GLY A 95 0.60 0.03 9.55
N GLN A 96 1.00 -1.23 9.61
CA GLN A 96 0.31 -2.27 10.33
C GLN A 96 1.11 -2.68 11.55
N ALA A 97 0.41 -3.13 12.60
CA ALA A 97 1.05 -3.85 13.69
C ALA A 97 1.32 -5.30 13.27
N ASP A 98 2.60 -5.67 13.23
CA ASP A 98 3.01 -7.07 13.28
C ASP A 98 2.97 -7.50 14.75
N PRO A 99 2.06 -8.43 15.12
CA PRO A 99 1.95 -8.88 16.49
C PRO A 99 3.23 -9.64 16.89
N PRO A 100 3.62 -9.62 18.18
CA PRO A 100 4.73 -10.42 18.65
C PRO A 100 4.51 -11.90 18.34
N GLU A 101 5.57 -12.60 17.96
CA GLU A 101 5.58 -14.02 17.51
C GLU A 101 4.88 -14.99 18.49
N THR A 102 4.70 -14.59 19.75
CA THR A 102 4.12 -15.40 20.83
C THR A 102 2.60 -15.59 20.77
N GLY A 103 1.92 -15.10 19.74
CA GLY A 103 0.47 -15.30 19.57
C GLY A 103 0.13 -16.73 19.11
N GLY A 104 -0.52 -17.52 19.98
CA GLY A 104 -1.02 -18.87 19.65
C GLY A 104 -1.99 -18.93 18.45
N PRO A 105 -2.39 -20.14 18.02
CA PRO A 105 -3.24 -20.32 16.84
C PRO A 105 -4.60 -19.63 17.00
N GLY A 106 -4.76 -18.50 16.30
CA GLY A 106 -5.93 -17.62 16.34
C GLY A 106 -5.64 -16.20 15.85
N ARG A 107 -4.71 -16.09 14.89
CA ARG A 107 -3.98 -14.88 14.43
C ARG A 107 -4.70 -13.55 14.66
N PRO A 108 -4.03 -12.54 15.25
CA PRO A 108 -4.54 -11.17 15.27
C PRO A 108 -4.82 -10.70 13.85
N ARG A 109 -6.05 -10.22 13.61
CA ARG A 109 -6.36 -9.48 12.39
C ARG A 109 -5.56 -8.17 12.47
N GLY A 110 -4.78 -7.85 11.43
CA GLY A 110 -3.82 -6.74 11.49
C GLY A 110 -4.48 -5.42 11.91
N SER A 111 -3.88 -4.68 12.84
CA SER A 111 -4.35 -3.34 13.17
C SER A 111 -3.63 -2.30 12.32
N VAL A 112 -4.36 -1.26 11.89
CA VAL A 112 -3.80 -0.18 11.05
C VAL A 112 -3.54 1.04 11.91
N TRP A 113 -2.33 1.57 11.79
CA TRP A 113 -1.82 2.70 12.52
C TRP A 113 -1.43 3.83 11.58
N GLN A 114 -1.62 5.04 12.07
CA GLN A 114 -1.17 6.27 11.45
C GLN A 114 -0.09 6.89 12.33
N VAL A 115 1.01 7.30 11.73
CA VAL A 115 1.99 8.18 12.38
C VAL A 115 2.00 9.53 11.64
N PRO A 116 1.80 10.65 12.34
CA PRO A 116 1.93 11.98 11.76
C PRO A 116 3.38 12.30 11.34
N PRO A 117 3.61 13.30 10.47
CA PRO A 117 4.94 13.70 10.00
C PRO A 117 5.91 14.15 11.10
N ASP A 118 5.41 14.52 12.28
CA ASP A 118 6.21 14.92 13.44
C ASP A 118 6.64 13.73 14.32
N GLY A 119 6.20 12.50 13.99
CA GLY A 119 6.60 11.26 14.64
C GLY A 119 6.11 11.08 16.06
N ARG A 120 5.29 11.99 16.61
CA ARG A 120 5.00 12.05 18.05
C ARG A 120 4.20 10.87 18.58
N THR A 121 3.06 10.57 17.98
CA THR A 121 2.16 9.54 18.51
C THR A 121 1.48 8.77 17.40
N ALA A 122 1.76 7.47 17.34
CA ALA A 122 1.03 6.56 16.50
C ALA A 122 -0.43 6.49 16.96
N ARG A 123 -1.37 6.73 16.05
CA ARG A 123 -2.80 6.65 16.27
C ARG A 123 -3.34 5.37 15.64
N LEU A 124 -3.97 4.53 16.45
CA LEU A 124 -4.72 3.38 15.97
C LEU A 124 -5.93 3.87 15.17
N LEU A 125 -6.04 3.46 13.91
CA LEU A 125 -7.17 3.80 13.05
C LEU A 125 -8.22 2.70 13.02
N VAL A 126 -7.77 1.45 12.89
CA VAL A 126 -8.64 0.29 12.76
C VAL A 126 -8.06 -0.89 13.53
N ARG A 127 -8.92 -1.49 14.34
CA ARG A 127 -8.73 -2.84 14.87
C ARG A 127 -9.24 -3.81 13.83
N ASP A 128 -8.51 -4.89 13.61
CA ASP A 128 -8.94 -6.01 12.78
C ASP A 128 -9.19 -5.69 11.29
N ALA A 129 -8.23 -5.03 10.63
CA ALA A 129 -8.32 -4.64 9.23
C ALA A 129 -8.41 -5.83 8.24
N GLY A 130 -8.21 -7.05 8.71
CA GLY A 130 -8.25 -8.28 7.90
C GLY A 130 -6.86 -8.76 7.51
N ASP A 131 -6.79 -9.51 6.41
CA ASP A 131 -5.54 -10.10 5.93
C ASP A 131 -4.65 -9.05 5.23
N PRO A 132 -3.43 -8.80 5.73
CA PRO A 132 -2.44 -7.92 5.09
C PRO A 132 -2.18 -8.21 3.62
N ALA A 133 -2.32 -9.46 3.20
CA ALA A 133 -1.95 -9.93 1.86
C ALA A 133 -2.75 -9.24 0.73
N TYR A 134 -3.80 -8.49 1.05
CA TYR A 134 -4.59 -7.71 0.07
C TYR A 134 -4.53 -6.19 0.32
N MET A 135 -3.83 -5.73 1.36
CA MET A 135 -3.80 -4.32 1.77
C MET A 135 -2.62 -3.53 1.16
N TRP A 136 -1.91 -4.09 0.18
CA TRP A 136 -0.54 -3.69 -0.18
C TRP A 136 -0.35 -2.28 -0.73
N ARG A 137 -1.42 -1.53 -1.02
CA ARG A 137 -1.34 -0.15 -1.53
C ARG A 137 -2.36 0.74 -0.84
N MET A 138 -2.18 0.95 0.46
CA MET A 138 -2.87 2.06 1.14
C MET A 138 -2.40 3.38 0.53
N ALA A 139 -3.32 4.31 0.37
CA ALA A 139 -3.02 5.58 -0.26
C ALA A 139 -3.27 6.73 0.71
N ALA A 140 -2.27 7.61 0.81
CA ALA A 140 -2.35 8.86 1.53
C ALA A 140 -2.30 9.99 0.50
N GLY A 141 -3.44 10.67 0.30
CA GLY A 141 -3.58 11.82 -0.58
C GLY A 141 -3.96 13.08 0.20
N GLY A 142 -3.97 14.23 -0.47
CA GLY A 142 -4.34 15.51 0.14
C GLY A 142 -5.81 15.61 0.58
N THR A 143 -6.71 14.85 -0.06
CA THR A 143 -8.15 14.85 0.26
C THR A 143 -8.59 13.72 1.18
N GLY A 144 -7.69 12.81 1.54
CA GLY A 144 -8.04 11.75 2.48
C GLY A 144 -7.07 10.58 2.53
N ARG A 145 -7.38 9.69 3.47
CA ARG A 145 -6.69 8.42 3.68
C ARG A 145 -7.65 7.30 3.31
N LEU A 146 -7.16 6.38 2.50
CA LEU A 146 -7.91 5.20 2.08
C LEU A 146 -7.26 3.96 2.64
N TRP A 147 -8.05 3.12 3.31
CA TRP A 147 -7.59 1.78 3.64
C TRP A 147 -8.74 0.78 3.62
N PRO A 148 -8.43 -0.50 3.30
CA PRO A 148 -9.39 -1.59 3.26
C PRO A 148 -9.94 -1.90 4.67
N ALA A 149 -11.24 -2.16 4.74
CA ALA A 149 -11.92 -2.73 5.90
C ALA A 149 -12.84 -3.86 5.41
N GLY A 150 -12.27 -5.07 5.25
CA GLY A 150 -12.92 -6.14 4.51
C GLY A 150 -13.12 -5.75 3.04
N GLU A 151 -14.35 -5.84 2.53
CA GLU A 151 -14.71 -5.46 1.16
C GLU A 151 -15.02 -3.95 1.00
N HIS A 152 -14.80 -3.14 2.05
CA HIS A 152 -15.07 -1.70 2.06
C HIS A 152 -13.78 -0.87 2.05
N LEU A 153 -13.84 0.36 1.52
CA LEU A 153 -12.80 1.37 1.74
C LEU A 153 -13.29 2.37 2.77
N ARG A 154 -12.54 2.49 3.86
CA ARG A 154 -12.74 3.63 4.77
C ARG A 154 -11.99 4.80 4.16
N CYS A 155 -12.74 5.86 3.91
CA CYS A 155 -12.16 7.12 3.51
C CYS A 155 -12.27 8.09 4.65
N LEU A 156 -11.13 8.39 5.26
CA LEU A 156 -11.08 9.48 6.22
C LEU A 156 -10.66 10.75 5.52
N ASP A 157 -11.26 11.84 5.95
CA ASP A 157 -10.69 13.15 5.83
C ASP A 157 -9.29 13.20 6.51
N PRO A 158 -8.53 14.29 6.31
CA PRO A 158 -7.23 14.46 6.95
C PRO A 158 -7.25 14.40 8.49
N ARG A 159 -8.40 14.69 9.14
CA ARG A 159 -8.58 14.67 10.61
C ARG A 159 -8.83 13.25 11.14
N GLY A 160 -9.16 12.32 10.26
CA GLY A 160 -9.46 10.96 10.62
C GLY A 160 -10.95 10.68 10.83
N ALA A 161 -11.82 11.56 10.33
CA ALA A 161 -13.26 11.38 10.33
C ALA A 161 -13.74 11.20 8.88
N GLY A 162 -14.78 10.43 8.63
CA GLY A 162 -15.30 10.34 7.26
C GLY A 162 -16.22 9.16 7.02
N PRO A 163 -17.00 9.22 5.93
CA PRO A 163 -17.91 8.14 5.57
C PRO A 163 -17.12 6.88 5.18
N VAL A 164 -17.57 5.74 5.68
CA VAL A 164 -17.18 4.44 5.12
C VAL A 164 -18.06 4.18 3.91
N ARG A 165 -17.46 4.07 2.71
CA ARG A 165 -18.20 3.70 1.51
C ARG A 165 -17.40 2.73 0.66
N THR A 166 -18.06 1.73 0.11
CA THR A 166 -17.45 0.88 -0.92
C THR A 166 -17.24 1.71 -2.19
N LEU A 167 -16.02 1.69 -2.73
CA LEU A 167 -15.79 2.26 -4.06
C LEU A 167 -16.55 1.41 -5.09
N PRO A 168 -17.35 2.02 -5.99
CA PRO A 168 -18.15 1.28 -6.95
C PRO A 168 -17.30 0.28 -7.75
N GLY A 169 -17.69 -0.99 -7.70
CA GLY A 169 -17.06 -2.07 -8.44
C GLY A 169 -15.69 -2.54 -7.90
N TRP A 170 -15.20 -2.01 -6.78
CA TRP A 170 -14.01 -2.52 -6.11
C TRP A 170 -14.38 -3.70 -5.20
N THR A 171 -13.61 -4.79 -5.25
CA THR A 171 -13.92 -6.04 -4.52
C THR A 171 -13.01 -6.26 -3.31
N GLY A 172 -12.14 -5.31 -2.99
CA GLY A 172 -11.17 -5.44 -1.90
C GLY A 172 -9.83 -6.04 -2.30
N ARG A 173 -9.71 -6.53 -3.54
CA ARG A 173 -8.51 -7.23 -4.04
C ARG A 173 -7.71 -6.43 -5.05
N GLU A 174 -8.37 -5.47 -5.70
CA GLU A 174 -7.76 -4.69 -6.76
C GLU A 174 -6.95 -3.51 -6.21
N LEU A 175 -5.95 -3.09 -6.99
CA LEU A 175 -5.11 -1.95 -6.64
C LEU A 175 -5.92 -0.65 -6.65
N PHE A 176 -5.62 0.20 -5.67
CA PHE A 176 -6.05 1.58 -5.64
C PHE A 176 -4.89 2.50 -5.28
N PHE A 177 -5.03 3.77 -5.64
CA PHE A 177 -4.06 4.82 -5.43
C PHE A 177 -4.82 6.11 -5.11
N ALA A 178 -4.18 6.99 -4.35
CA ALA A 178 -4.65 8.34 -4.11
C ALA A 178 -3.44 9.26 -4.15
N ASP A 179 -3.58 10.33 -4.91
CA ASP A 179 -2.59 11.40 -5.01
C ASP A 179 -3.37 12.71 -5.06
N ARG A 180 -2.94 13.69 -4.25
CA ARG A 180 -3.62 14.97 -4.06
C ARG A 180 -5.14 14.82 -3.88
N ASP A 181 -5.95 15.25 -4.85
CA ASP A 181 -7.41 15.24 -4.76
C ASP A 181 -8.09 14.05 -5.44
N LEU A 182 -7.35 13.25 -6.20
CA LEU A 182 -7.89 12.12 -6.95
C LEU A 182 -7.58 10.77 -6.29
N ILE A 183 -8.55 9.89 -6.43
CA ILE A 183 -8.47 8.47 -6.10
C ILE A 183 -8.68 7.70 -7.39
N ALA A 184 -7.81 6.74 -7.68
CA ALA A 184 -7.90 5.85 -8.83
C ALA A 184 -7.89 4.40 -8.34
N TRP A 185 -8.76 3.55 -8.88
CA TRP A 185 -8.80 2.12 -8.54
C TRP A 185 -9.16 1.31 -9.77
N GLU A 186 -8.76 0.04 -9.78
CA GLU A 186 -9.31 -0.92 -10.75
C GLU A 186 -10.71 -1.36 -10.29
N ALA A 187 -11.73 -1.05 -11.10
CA ALA A 187 -13.10 -1.50 -10.86
C ALA A 187 -13.39 -2.78 -11.66
N ARG A 188 -14.50 -3.45 -11.28
CA ARG A 188 -14.98 -4.69 -11.88
C ARG A 188 -14.90 -4.69 -13.41
N GLY A 189 -14.36 -5.78 -13.94
CA GLY A 189 -14.19 -5.96 -15.39
C GLY A 189 -12.91 -5.30 -15.93
N ARG A 190 -11.88 -5.10 -15.10
CA ARG A 190 -10.60 -4.48 -15.47
C ARG A 190 -10.81 -3.12 -16.13
N ARG A 191 -11.69 -2.30 -15.55
CA ARG A 191 -11.97 -0.95 -16.04
C ARG A 191 -11.63 0.04 -14.92
N PRO A 192 -10.46 0.69 -14.98
CA PRO A 192 -10.09 1.65 -13.96
C PRO A 192 -11.12 2.76 -13.83
N ALA A 193 -11.36 3.21 -12.61
CA ALA A 193 -12.24 4.29 -12.28
C ALA A 193 -11.50 5.30 -11.40
N VAL A 194 -11.95 6.54 -11.47
CA VAL A 194 -11.39 7.65 -10.71
C VAL A 194 -12.49 8.43 -10.02
N SER A 195 -12.17 9.08 -8.91
CA SER A 195 -13.07 10.01 -8.24
C SER A 195 -12.27 11.09 -7.55
N ARG A 196 -12.82 12.29 -7.42
CA ARG A 196 -12.22 13.34 -6.61
C ARG A 196 -12.66 13.13 -5.16
N GLY A 197 -11.77 12.58 -4.36
CA GLY A 197 -12.06 12.18 -2.99
C GLY A 197 -13.22 11.18 -2.89
N CYS A 198 -13.81 11.11 -1.69
CA CYS A 198 -14.78 10.07 -1.32
C CYS A 198 -16.21 10.56 -1.20
N ALA A 199 -16.49 11.81 -1.58
CA ALA A 199 -17.85 12.29 -1.70
C ALA A 199 -18.34 12.21 -3.14
N GLU A 200 -17.44 12.40 -4.11
CA GLU A 200 -17.82 12.54 -5.50
C GLU A 200 -18.15 11.21 -6.16
N ARG A 201 -18.81 11.30 -7.33
CA ARG A 201 -19.15 10.16 -8.16
C ARG A 201 -17.88 9.59 -8.80
N ALA A 202 -17.83 8.27 -8.95
CA ALA A 202 -16.79 7.60 -9.70
C ALA A 202 -17.01 7.76 -11.21
N VAL A 203 -15.96 8.12 -11.94
CA VAL A 203 -15.92 8.20 -13.39
C VAL A 203 -15.04 7.06 -13.92
N PRO A 204 -15.56 6.15 -14.75
CA PRO A 204 -14.74 5.11 -15.35
C PRO A 204 -13.83 5.73 -16.43
N LEU A 205 -12.57 5.32 -16.47
CA LEU A 205 -11.64 5.70 -17.54
C LEU A 205 -12.02 5.00 -18.86
N PRO A 206 -11.71 5.61 -20.02
CA PRO A 206 -12.02 5.05 -21.34
C PRO A 206 -11.00 3.99 -21.79
N VAL A 207 -10.41 3.25 -20.85
CA VAL A 207 -9.45 2.18 -21.10
C VAL A 207 -9.82 0.92 -20.32
N ARG A 208 -9.27 -0.22 -20.74
CA ARG A 208 -9.34 -1.48 -20.01
C ARG A 208 -7.93 -1.92 -19.61
N GLY A 209 -7.85 -2.74 -18.58
CA GLY A 209 -6.62 -3.24 -18.03
C GLY A 209 -6.54 -3.05 -16.51
N SER A 210 -5.37 -3.38 -15.98
CA SER A 210 -5.07 -3.31 -14.56
C SER A 210 -4.37 -1.99 -14.24
N LEU A 211 -4.82 -1.32 -13.18
CA LEU A 211 -4.23 -0.05 -12.74
C LEU A 211 -2.92 -0.34 -12.00
N VAL A 212 -1.78 0.01 -12.59
CA VAL A 212 -0.45 -0.38 -12.05
C VAL A 212 0.27 0.75 -11.32
N ALA A 213 0.00 2.00 -11.67
CA ALA A 213 0.53 3.19 -11.01
C ALA A 213 -0.38 4.40 -11.20
N PHE A 214 -0.22 5.42 -10.36
CA PHE A 214 -0.96 6.67 -10.43
C PHE A 214 -0.09 7.82 -9.91
N SER A 215 -0.06 8.93 -10.63
CA SER A 215 0.43 10.22 -10.14
C SER A 215 -0.35 11.31 -10.83
N GLN A 216 -1.06 12.12 -10.05
CA GLN A 216 -2.04 13.05 -10.56
C GLN A 216 -1.42 14.02 -11.60
N PRO A 217 -2.04 14.20 -12.79
CA PRO A 217 -3.36 13.71 -13.21
C PRO A 217 -3.37 12.35 -13.92
N HIS A 218 -2.28 11.60 -13.98
CA HIS A 218 -2.15 10.44 -14.84
C HIS A 218 -2.34 9.10 -14.10
N ALA A 219 -3.18 8.24 -14.68
CA ALA A 219 -3.27 6.83 -14.36
C ALA A 219 -2.46 6.00 -15.38
N PHE A 220 -1.81 4.95 -14.91
CA PHE A 220 -1.06 4.02 -15.75
C PHE A 220 -1.75 2.66 -15.73
N VAL A 221 -2.24 2.25 -16.90
CA VAL A 221 -3.11 1.09 -17.07
C VAL A 221 -2.43 0.09 -17.98
N ARG A 222 -2.34 -1.15 -17.51
CA ARG A 222 -1.70 -2.24 -18.23
C ARG A 222 -2.71 -3.22 -18.79
N ASP A 223 -2.61 -3.52 -20.08
CA ASP A 223 -3.41 -4.56 -20.73
C ASP A 223 -2.51 -5.45 -21.60
N GLY A 224 -2.36 -6.72 -21.19
CA GLY A 224 -1.33 -7.60 -21.71
C GLY A 224 0.06 -6.98 -21.56
N ASP A 225 0.76 -6.85 -22.69
CA ASP A 225 2.10 -6.28 -22.80
C ASP A 225 2.08 -4.75 -23.00
N GLY A 226 0.90 -4.16 -23.23
CA GLY A 226 0.74 -2.73 -23.44
C GLY A 226 0.61 -1.96 -22.12
N LEU A 227 1.29 -0.82 -22.03
CA LEU A 227 1.08 0.17 -20.97
C LEU A 227 0.51 1.46 -21.56
N THR A 228 -0.56 1.97 -20.96
CA THR A 228 -1.22 3.22 -21.39
C THR A 228 -1.20 4.22 -20.25
N ARG A 229 -0.75 5.45 -20.54
CA ARG A 229 -0.93 6.62 -19.68
C ARG A 229 -2.28 7.26 -20.02
N VAL A 230 -3.12 7.48 -19.03
CA VAL A 230 -4.44 8.09 -19.18
C VAL A 230 -4.53 9.32 -18.28
N ASP A 231 -4.89 10.47 -18.83
CA ASP A 231 -5.27 11.62 -18.02
C ASP A 231 -6.60 11.31 -17.32
N ALA A 232 -6.57 11.27 -15.99
CA ALA A 232 -7.72 10.90 -15.16
C ALA A 232 -8.84 11.94 -15.17
N ARG A 233 -8.60 13.16 -15.67
CA ARG A 233 -9.60 14.23 -15.72
C ARG A 233 -10.33 14.24 -17.06
N THR A 234 -9.60 14.02 -18.14
CA THR A 234 -10.12 14.13 -19.52
C THR A 234 -10.39 12.78 -20.18
N GLY A 235 -9.74 11.71 -19.70
CA GLY A 235 -9.74 10.40 -20.33
C GLY A 235 -8.80 10.30 -21.55
N GLU A 236 -8.08 11.36 -21.91
CA GLU A 236 -7.08 11.31 -22.98
C GLU A 236 -6.03 10.25 -22.66
N SER A 237 -5.61 9.47 -23.67
CA SER A 237 -4.71 8.35 -23.47
C SER A 237 -3.54 8.33 -24.45
N THR A 238 -2.38 7.88 -23.99
CA THR A 238 -1.16 7.74 -24.77
C THR A 238 -0.49 6.43 -24.42
N ALA A 239 -0.15 5.62 -25.43
CA ALA A 239 0.63 4.41 -25.21
C ALA A 239 2.05 4.75 -24.76
N ILE A 240 2.53 4.08 -23.71
CA ILE A 240 3.92 4.12 -23.27
C ILE A 240 4.62 2.94 -23.94
N ARG A 241 5.60 3.25 -24.80
CA ARG A 241 6.37 2.26 -25.55
C ARG A 241 7.49 1.68 -24.68
N ASP A 242 8.06 0.58 -25.14
CA ASP A 242 9.26 -0.04 -24.56
C ASP A 242 9.13 -0.40 -23.08
N VAL A 243 7.92 -0.77 -22.64
CA VAL A 243 7.70 -1.40 -21.33
C VAL A 243 7.67 -2.90 -21.56
N PRO A 244 8.63 -3.67 -21.02
CA PRO A 244 8.67 -5.10 -21.26
C PRO A 244 7.51 -5.81 -20.55
N ALA A 245 7.04 -6.89 -21.15
CA ALA A 245 6.04 -7.79 -20.57
C ALA A 245 6.45 -8.31 -19.18
N SER A 246 7.74 -8.39 -18.89
CA SER A 246 8.30 -8.84 -17.62
C SER A 246 8.31 -7.78 -16.51
N ALA A 247 7.86 -6.54 -16.74
CA ALA A 247 7.77 -5.55 -15.69
C ALA A 247 6.72 -5.96 -14.63
N GLU A 248 7.11 -6.04 -13.36
CA GLU A 248 6.27 -6.61 -12.28
C GLU A 248 5.72 -5.52 -11.36
N VAL A 249 6.53 -4.52 -11.03
CA VAL A 249 6.16 -3.43 -10.11
C VAL A 249 6.33 -2.06 -10.77
N PHE A 250 5.43 -1.14 -10.44
CA PHE A 250 5.34 0.20 -11.03
C PHE A 250 5.14 1.25 -9.94
N ALA A 251 5.70 2.43 -10.17
CA ALA A 251 5.46 3.63 -9.38
C ALA A 251 5.49 4.85 -10.29
N ALA A 252 4.71 5.87 -9.96
CA ALA A 252 4.68 7.11 -10.72
C ALA A 252 4.79 8.31 -9.80
N ALA A 253 5.40 9.37 -10.30
CA ALA A 253 5.50 10.68 -9.69
C ALA A 253 5.37 11.76 -10.78
N PRO A 254 5.25 13.05 -10.42
CA PRO A 254 5.18 14.11 -11.42
C PRO A 254 6.38 14.08 -12.38
N GLY A 255 6.12 13.80 -13.66
CA GLY A 255 7.14 13.74 -14.70
C GLY A 255 7.93 12.41 -14.78
N THR A 256 7.66 11.44 -13.91
CA THR A 256 8.41 10.18 -13.87
C THR A 256 7.50 8.98 -13.74
N LEU A 257 7.75 7.96 -14.56
CA LEU A 257 7.25 6.61 -14.35
C LEU A 257 8.46 5.71 -14.10
N ALA A 258 8.39 4.90 -13.07
CA ALA A 258 9.37 3.88 -12.78
C ALA A 258 8.72 2.51 -12.83
N PHE A 259 9.47 1.52 -13.31
CA PHE A 259 9.07 0.13 -13.22
C PHE A 259 10.30 -0.74 -13.02
N ALA A 260 10.12 -1.87 -12.35
CA ALA A 260 11.16 -2.88 -12.24
C ALA A 260 10.68 -4.17 -12.90
N ASP A 261 11.59 -4.78 -13.65
CA ASP A 261 11.52 -6.19 -14.00
C ASP A 261 12.51 -6.97 -13.13
N ARG A 262 12.63 -8.28 -13.37
CA ARG A 262 13.57 -9.12 -12.61
C ARG A 262 15.03 -8.72 -12.79
N THR A 263 15.37 -7.89 -13.76
CA THR A 263 16.74 -7.61 -14.19
C THR A 263 17.21 -6.22 -13.81
N ALA A 264 16.32 -5.23 -13.87
CA ALA A 264 16.67 -3.83 -13.67
C ALA A 264 15.47 -3.00 -13.21
N LEU A 265 15.78 -1.92 -12.51
CA LEU A 265 14.91 -0.76 -12.36
C LEU A 265 15.05 0.12 -13.60
N HIS A 266 13.93 0.53 -14.18
CA HIS A 266 13.87 1.44 -15.32
C HIS A 266 13.16 2.72 -14.93
N ILE A 267 13.69 3.84 -15.40
CA ILE A 267 13.10 5.16 -15.24
C ILE A 267 12.69 5.69 -16.61
N VAL A 268 11.46 6.18 -16.70
CA VAL A 268 10.91 6.84 -17.88
C VAL A 268 10.63 8.30 -17.54
N ASP A 269 11.29 9.21 -18.25
CA ASP A 269 10.94 10.63 -18.24
C ASP A 269 9.66 10.81 -19.08
N LEU A 270 8.58 11.22 -18.43
CA LEU A 270 7.25 11.29 -19.07
C LEU A 270 7.08 12.47 -20.02
N ARG A 271 8.03 13.42 -20.02
CA ARG A 271 8.03 14.59 -20.92
C ARG A 271 8.70 14.25 -22.23
N THR A 272 9.81 13.52 -22.18
CA THR A 272 10.63 13.14 -23.35
C THR A 272 10.31 11.75 -23.87
N GLY A 273 9.72 10.88 -23.05
CA GLY A 273 9.55 9.46 -23.33
C GLY A 273 10.84 8.64 -23.20
N GLU A 274 11.95 9.25 -22.79
CA GLU A 274 13.23 8.58 -22.69
C GLU A 274 13.22 7.57 -21.54
N ARG A 275 13.61 6.32 -21.83
CA ARG A 275 13.77 5.24 -20.87
C ARG A 275 15.25 5.00 -20.57
N ARG A 276 15.61 4.95 -19.29
CA ARG A 276 16.97 4.66 -18.83
C ARG A 276 16.96 3.51 -17.82
N PRO A 277 17.79 2.47 -17.99
CA PRO A 277 18.01 1.47 -16.95
C PRO A 277 18.89 2.06 -15.84
N VAL A 278 18.60 1.71 -14.59
CA VAL A 278 19.47 2.01 -13.46
C VAL A 278 20.54 0.94 -13.38
N ALA A 279 21.82 1.34 -13.44
CA ALA A 279 22.95 0.45 -13.68
C ALA A 279 23.31 -0.51 -12.52
N LEU A 280 22.60 -0.45 -11.39
CA LEU A 280 22.80 -1.37 -10.28
C LEU A 280 21.90 -2.58 -10.44
N GLY A 281 22.51 -3.78 -10.45
CA GLY A 281 21.75 -5.02 -10.33
C GLY A 281 20.87 -4.96 -9.08
N LEU A 282 19.60 -5.33 -9.23
CA LEU A 282 18.68 -5.35 -8.10
C LEU A 282 19.14 -6.41 -7.09
N PRO A 283 19.22 -6.09 -5.78
CA PRO A 283 19.55 -7.08 -4.76
C PRO A 283 18.56 -8.26 -4.78
N HIS A 284 18.96 -9.43 -4.30
CA HIS A 284 18.12 -10.64 -4.19
C HIS A 284 17.30 -10.96 -5.46
N ARG A 285 17.85 -10.61 -6.62
CA ARG A 285 17.23 -10.80 -7.92
C ARG A 285 16.92 -12.29 -8.13
N ASN A 286 15.63 -12.58 -8.35
CA ASN A 286 15.04 -13.92 -8.50
C ASN A 286 14.93 -14.77 -7.23
N ASP A 287 15.14 -14.20 -6.05
CA ASP A 287 14.82 -14.91 -4.81
C ASP A 287 13.29 -14.88 -4.59
N PRO A 288 12.59 -16.02 -4.70
CA PRO A 288 11.13 -16.07 -4.55
C PRO A 288 10.67 -15.74 -3.13
N LEU A 289 11.57 -15.73 -2.14
CA LEU A 289 11.27 -15.34 -0.76
C LEU A 289 11.19 -13.82 -0.60
N PHE A 290 11.67 -13.05 -1.57
CA PHE A 290 11.58 -11.59 -1.55
C PHE A 290 10.45 -11.08 -2.43
N THR A 291 9.69 -10.11 -1.90
CA THR A 291 8.67 -9.37 -2.64
C THR A 291 9.12 -7.93 -2.87
N ALA A 292 9.12 -7.53 -4.14
CA ALA A 292 9.46 -6.18 -4.55
C ALA A 292 8.30 -5.19 -4.34
N ARG A 293 8.65 -3.96 -3.99
CA ARG A 293 7.78 -2.80 -3.96
C ARG A 293 8.52 -1.64 -4.61
N LEU A 294 7.78 -0.83 -5.36
CA LEU A 294 8.30 0.40 -5.95
C LEU A 294 7.48 1.59 -5.46
N THR A 295 8.15 2.67 -5.07
CA THR A 295 7.53 3.95 -4.73
C THR A 295 8.29 5.09 -5.40
N ALA A 296 7.61 6.23 -5.60
CA ALA A 296 8.20 7.38 -6.26
C ALA A 296 7.74 8.68 -5.59
N GLY A 297 8.72 9.51 -5.25
CA GLY A 297 8.53 10.91 -4.89
C GLY A 297 8.87 11.82 -6.07
N THR A 298 8.78 13.14 -5.85
CA THR A 298 9.07 14.17 -6.86
C THR A 298 10.50 14.11 -7.39
N ARG A 299 11.43 13.58 -6.60
CA ARG A 299 12.86 13.49 -6.97
C ARG A 299 13.44 12.08 -6.83
N LEU A 300 12.85 11.21 -6.02
CA LEU A 300 13.42 9.90 -5.72
C LEU A 300 12.51 8.77 -6.20
N VAL A 301 13.13 7.70 -6.66
CA VAL A 301 12.47 6.40 -6.87
C VAL A 301 13.09 5.42 -5.90
N VAL A 302 12.25 4.67 -5.19
CA VAL A 302 12.68 3.71 -4.18
C VAL A 302 12.15 2.34 -4.53
N HIS A 303 13.07 1.40 -4.75
CA HIS A 303 12.80 -0.01 -4.97
C HIS A 303 13.19 -0.79 -3.71
N SER A 304 12.20 -1.36 -3.02
CA SER A 304 12.36 -2.05 -1.74
C SER A 304 11.99 -3.51 -1.88
N LEU A 305 12.82 -4.41 -1.37
CA LEU A 305 12.62 -5.85 -1.35
C LEU A 305 12.39 -6.29 0.09
N HIS A 306 11.38 -7.12 0.33
CA HIS A 306 11.06 -7.62 1.67
C HIS A 306 11.01 -9.13 1.65
N HIS A 307 11.65 -9.76 2.62
CA HIS A 307 11.49 -11.19 2.85
C HIS A 307 10.05 -11.48 3.29
N GLN A 308 9.46 -12.58 2.83
CA GLN A 308 8.07 -12.94 3.12
C GLN A 308 7.88 -13.34 4.60
N ASP A 309 8.85 -14.05 5.16
CA ASP A 309 8.76 -14.65 6.49
C ASP A 309 9.67 -14.01 7.55
N LEU A 310 10.58 -13.12 7.16
CA LEU A 310 11.60 -12.56 8.04
C LEU A 310 11.51 -11.04 8.04
N ASP A 311 11.94 -10.42 9.13
CA ASP A 311 12.06 -8.97 9.25
C ASP A 311 13.31 -8.41 8.52
N LEU A 312 13.49 -8.88 7.29
CA LEU A 312 14.62 -8.55 6.44
C LEU A 312 14.13 -7.82 5.21
N ALA A 313 14.78 -6.70 4.92
CA ALA A 313 14.51 -5.92 3.72
C ALA A 313 15.77 -5.21 3.25
N GLU A 314 15.77 -4.82 1.98
CA GLU A 314 16.81 -4.00 1.36
C GLU A 314 16.16 -3.02 0.39
N SER A 315 16.74 -1.82 0.25
CA SER A 315 16.21 -0.82 -0.66
C SER A 315 17.28 -0.16 -1.51
N LEU A 316 16.93 0.12 -2.75
CA LEU A 316 17.66 1.00 -3.65
C LEU A 316 16.92 2.34 -3.73
N VAL A 317 17.55 3.41 -3.25
CA VAL A 317 17.09 4.79 -3.43
C VAL A 317 17.84 5.39 -4.61
N HIS A 318 17.10 5.83 -5.64
CA HIS A 318 17.65 6.39 -6.87
C HIS A 318 17.14 7.82 -7.09
N ASP A 319 18.04 8.74 -7.43
CA ASP A 319 17.73 10.09 -7.93
C ASP A 319 17.89 10.10 -9.46
N PRO A 320 16.78 10.11 -10.23
CA PRO A 320 16.83 10.13 -11.69
C PRO A 320 17.52 11.35 -12.29
N ARG A 321 17.62 12.46 -11.56
CA ARG A 321 18.19 13.71 -12.08
C ARG A 321 19.71 13.66 -12.09
N THR A 322 20.29 13.14 -11.02
CA THR A 322 21.76 13.02 -10.87
C THR A 322 22.28 11.67 -11.33
N GLY A 323 21.40 10.67 -11.45
CA GLY A 323 21.77 9.27 -11.69
C GLY A 323 22.35 8.58 -10.46
N THR A 324 22.38 9.25 -9.30
CA THR A 324 22.96 8.69 -8.08
C THR A 324 22.03 7.66 -7.45
N SER A 325 22.63 6.61 -6.92
CA SER A 325 21.91 5.55 -6.23
C SER A 325 22.54 5.25 -4.87
N THR A 326 21.73 4.89 -3.90
CA THR A 326 22.16 4.52 -2.55
C THR A 326 21.43 3.24 -2.14
N LEU A 327 22.19 2.23 -1.69
CA LEU A 327 21.64 1.01 -1.11
C LEU A 327 21.44 1.20 0.40
N LEU A 328 20.30 0.75 0.90
CA LEU A 328 19.93 0.79 2.32
C LEU A 328 19.70 -0.65 2.81
N PRO A 329 20.19 -1.02 4.01
CA PRO A 329 20.07 -2.37 4.56
C PRO A 329 18.70 -2.65 5.20
N ALA A 330 17.66 -1.95 4.73
CA ALA A 330 16.29 -2.05 5.23
C ALA A 330 15.32 -1.47 4.20
N GLU A 331 14.03 -1.51 4.49
CA GLU A 331 12.98 -0.97 3.64
C GLU A 331 12.88 0.57 3.66
N ALA A 332 12.54 1.14 2.51
CA ALA A 332 12.35 2.57 2.33
C ALA A 332 11.14 2.91 1.42
N TRP A 333 10.69 4.16 1.47
CA TRP A 333 9.57 4.71 0.69
C TRP A 333 9.82 6.15 0.30
N ALA A 334 9.38 6.53 -0.89
CA ALA A 334 9.32 7.91 -1.34
C ALA A 334 7.89 8.32 -1.73
N ALA A 335 7.51 9.54 -1.37
CA ALA A 335 6.25 10.16 -1.78
C ALA A 335 6.38 11.69 -1.70
N GLY A 336 5.99 12.42 -2.75
CA GLY A 336 6.19 13.88 -2.80
C GLY A 336 7.65 14.26 -2.54
N ASP A 337 7.89 15.18 -1.60
CA ASP A 337 9.23 15.60 -1.16
C ASP A 337 9.73 14.84 0.08
N ARG A 338 9.22 13.62 0.31
CA ARG A 338 9.53 12.79 1.49
C ARG A 338 10.31 11.54 1.13
N LEU A 339 11.25 11.19 2.00
CA LEU A 339 11.89 9.88 2.06
C LEU A 339 11.72 9.32 3.47
N LEU A 340 11.26 8.09 3.57
CA LEU A 340 11.19 7.31 4.80
C LEU A 340 12.08 6.09 4.64
N TRP A 341 12.91 5.77 5.64
CA TRP A 341 13.68 4.52 5.65
C TRP A 341 13.74 3.96 7.05
N ARG A 342 13.87 2.63 7.16
CA ARG A 342 14.11 1.97 8.45
C ARG A 342 15.61 2.02 8.80
N ASP A 343 15.88 2.27 10.07
CA ASP A 343 17.19 2.17 10.69
C ASP A 343 17.03 1.39 12.01
N GLY A 344 17.25 0.07 11.96
CA GLY A 344 17.02 -0.83 13.08
C GLY A 344 15.58 -0.80 13.60
N GLU A 345 15.40 -0.30 14.82
CA GLU A 345 14.13 -0.26 15.57
C GLU A 345 13.33 1.04 15.35
N VAL A 346 13.76 1.91 14.43
CA VAL A 346 13.07 3.17 14.11
C VAL A 346 12.93 3.35 12.61
N TYR A 347 11.97 4.18 12.22
CA TYR A 347 11.97 4.79 10.90
C TYR A 347 12.45 6.24 10.99
N LEU A 348 13.16 6.68 9.96
CA LEU A 348 13.62 8.04 9.80
C LEU A 348 12.88 8.66 8.62
N LEU A 349 12.16 9.74 8.88
CA LEU A 349 11.41 10.49 7.88
C LEU A 349 12.14 11.81 7.62
N ALA A 350 12.50 12.07 6.37
CA ALA A 350 13.19 13.30 5.97
C ALA A 350 12.52 13.98 4.78
N ARG A 351 12.81 15.28 4.65
CA ARG A 351 12.57 16.05 3.43
C ARG A 351 13.68 15.82 2.43
N VAL A 352 13.32 15.61 1.18
CA VAL A 352 14.25 15.56 0.05
C VAL A 352 14.46 16.99 -0.47
N HIS A 353 15.70 17.36 -0.74
CA HIS A 353 16.00 18.65 -1.38
C HIS A 353 15.38 18.73 -2.79
N PRO A 354 14.89 19.91 -3.19
CA PRO A 354 14.14 20.07 -4.44
C PRO A 354 14.93 19.69 -5.68
#